data_AF-A0A4D6XL60-F1
#
_entry.id   AF-A0A4D6XL60-F1
#
_cell.length_a   1.000
_cell.length_b   1.000
_cell.length_c   1.000
_cell.angle_alpha   90.00
_cell.angle_beta   90.00
_cell.angle_gamma   90.00
#
_symmetry.space_group_name_H-M   'P 1'
#
loop_
_entity.id
_entity.type
_entity.pdbx_description
1 polymer ?
#
loop_
_entity_poly.entity_id
_entity_poly.type
_entity_poly.pdbx_seq_one_letter_code
_entity_poly.pdbx_strand_id
1 'polypeptide(L)' 'MSKLLEILPPDHPAYIEAVEAMRRYHDAQRTGGPEIEVERLRLIAESLFQAVTDYQMKAFGKGGRTLQ' A
#
# COMPACT_ATOMS: atom_id res chain seq x y z
N MET A 1 -11.04 1.92 12.27
CA MET A 1 -11.03 0.74 11.38
C MET A 1 -9.65 0.63 10.74
N SER A 2 -8.73 -0.13 11.34
CA SER A 2 -7.36 -0.27 10.84
C SER A 2 -6.92 -1.72 11.01
N LYS A 3 -7.49 -2.59 10.17
CA LYS A 3 -7.16 -4.03 10.15
C LYS A 3 -6.84 -4.50 8.73
N LEU A 4 -6.00 -3.74 8.02
CA LEU A 4 -5.49 -4.12 6.69
C LEU A 4 -3.96 -4.27 6.66
N LEU A 5 -3.26 -4.07 7.78
CA LEU A 5 -1.79 -4.04 7.82
C LEU A 5 -1.14 -5.34 8.32
N GLU A 6 -1.92 -6.39 8.63
CA GLU A 6 -1.40 -7.59 9.31
C GLU A 6 -0.69 -8.62 8.40
N ILE A 7 -0.35 -8.33 7.14
CA ILE A 7 0.24 -9.34 6.24
C ILE A 7 1.38 -8.82 5.36
N LEU A 8 2.27 -7.97 5.88
CA LEU A 8 3.63 -7.86 5.35
C LEU A 8 4.59 -7.66 6.53
N PRO A 9 5.78 -8.30 6.55
CA PRO A 9 6.81 -7.88 7.48
C PRO A 9 7.12 -6.40 7.23
N PRO A 10 7.21 -5.56 8.27
CA PRO A 10 7.48 -4.13 8.13
C PRO A 10 8.79 -3.82 7.40
N ASP A 11 9.68 -4.81 7.31
CA ASP A 11 10.96 -4.75 6.59
C ASP A 11 10.84 -4.94 5.06
N HIS A 12 9.64 -5.18 4.52
CA HIS A 12 9.48 -5.30 3.07
C HIS A 12 9.54 -3.91 2.41
N PRO A 13 10.39 -3.67 1.40
CA PRO A 13 10.58 -2.35 0.80
C PRO A 13 9.26 -1.77 0.25
N ALA A 14 8.42 -2.59 -0.38
CA ALA A 14 7.10 -2.16 -0.86
C ALA A 14 6.15 -1.67 0.26
N TYR A 15 6.28 -2.20 1.49
CA TYR A 15 5.50 -1.74 2.63
C TYR A 15 5.97 -0.38 3.12
N ILE A 16 7.28 -0.20 3.24
CA ILE A 16 7.90 1.08 3.63
C ILE A 16 7.48 2.17 2.64
N GLU A 17 7.56 1.90 1.34
CA GLU A 17 7.15 2.87 0.31
C GLU A 17 5.65 3.19 0.38
N ALA A 18 4.77 2.20 0.58
CA ALA A 18 3.33 2.44 0.74
C ALA A 18 3.01 3.31 1.96
N VAL A 19 3.66 3.06 3.09
CA VAL A 19 3.48 3.83 4.33
C VAL A 19 4.00 5.26 4.16
N GLU A 20 5.15 5.45 3.50
CA GLU A 20 5.68 6.78 3.21
C GLU A 20 4.77 7.58 2.27
N ALA A 21 4.25 6.95 1.21
CA ALA A 21 3.33 7.59 0.27
C ALA A 21 2.05 8.05 0.97
N MET A 22 1.46 7.22 1.83
CA MET A 22 0.32 7.58 2.66
C MET A 22 0.63 8.74 3.60
N ARG A 23 1.80 8.74 4.25
CA ARG A 23 2.19 9.82 5.16
C ARG A 23 2.28 11.16 4.41
N ARG A 24 2.88 11.16 3.22
CA ARG A 24 2.99 12.36 2.37
C ARG A 24 1.62 12.84 1.88
N TYR A 25 0.74 11.93 1.48
CA TYR A 25 -0.65 12.25 1.12
C TYR A 25 -1.40 12.94 2.26
N HIS A 26 -1.33 12.39 3.48
CA HIS A 26 -1.97 12.97 4.65
C HIS A 26 -1.36 14.30 5.07
N ASP A 27 -0.05 14.48 4.89
CA ASP A 27 0.64 15.74 5.16
C ASP A 27 0.23 16.82 4.16
N ALA A 28 0.18 16.50 2.86
CA ALA A 28 -0.31 17.40 1.82
C ALA A 28 -1.76 17.83 2.04
N GLN A 29 -2.65 16.90 2.44
CA GLN A 29 -4.02 17.26 2.82
C GLN A 29 -4.09 18.16 4.06
N ARG A 30 -3.32 17.84 5.10
CA ARG A 30 -3.32 18.59 6.37
C ARG A 30 -2.75 20.00 6.21
N THR A 31 -1.77 20.17 5.34
CA THR A 31 -1.16 21.47 5.04
C THR A 31 -1.98 22.29 4.04
N GLY A 32 -3.06 21.73 3.47
CA GLY A 32 -3.84 22.39 2.43
C GLY A 32 -3.03 22.57 1.14
N GLY A 33 -2.14 21.63 0.83
CA GLY A 33 -1.31 21.65 -0.37
C GLY A 33 -2.14 21.61 -1.66
N PRO A 34 -1.49 21.83 -2.81
CA PRO A 34 -2.17 21.85 -4.10
C PRO A 34 -2.94 20.55 -4.36
N GLU A 35 -4.19 20.67 -4.81
CA GLU A 35 -5.07 19.51 -5.06
C GLU A 35 -4.45 18.51 -6.04
N ILE A 36 -3.68 19.02 -7.01
CA ILE A 36 -2.91 18.22 -7.98
C ILE A 36 -1.83 17.34 -7.30
N GLU A 37 -1.16 17.88 -6.27
CA GLU A 37 -0.12 17.15 -5.53
C GLU A 37 -0.76 16.12 -4.59
N VAL A 38 -1.89 16.47 -3.97
CA VAL A 38 -2.68 15.57 -3.14
C VAL A 38 -3.18 14.37 -3.96
N GLU A 39 -3.75 14.62 -5.14
CA GLU A 39 -4.25 13.56 -6.01
C GLU A 39 -3.11 12.69 -6.57
N ARG A 40 -1.96 13.30 -6.92
CA ARG A 40 -0.77 12.55 -7.31
C ARG A 40 -0.29 11.61 -6.21
N LEU A 41 -0.24 12.09 -4.97
CA LEU A 41 0.15 11.28 -3.81
C LEU A 41 -0.86 10.16 -3.53
N ARG A 42 -2.15 10.41 -3.74
CA ARG A 42 -3.20 9.39 -3.64
C ARG A 42 -2.99 8.26 -4.65
N LEU A 43 -2.78 8.58 -5.93
CA LEU A 43 -2.55 7.59 -6.99
C LEU A 43 -1.30 6.73 -6.72
N ILE A 44 -0.23 7.35 -6.21
CA ILE A 44 0.99 6.63 -5.82
C ILE A 44 0.70 5.67 -4.66
N ALA A 45 0.00 6.13 -3.62
CA ALA A 45 -0.37 5.27 -2.50
C ALA A 45 -1.25 4.10 -2.93
N GLU A 46 -2.25 4.35 -3.79
CA GLU A 46 -3.14 3.31 -4.33
C GLU A 46 -2.37 2.26 -5.14
N SER A 47 -1.47 2.70 -6.02
CA SER A 47 -0.61 1.80 -6.80
C SER A 47 0.29 0.93 -5.92
N LEU A 48 0.89 1.51 -4.87
CA LEU A 48 1.74 0.79 -3.93
C LEU A 48 0.96 -0.23 -3.10
N PHE A 49 -0.26 0.10 -2.66
CA PHE A 49 -1.15 -0.86 -2.00
C PHE A 49 -1.54 -2.03 -2.91
N GLN A 50 -1.78 -1.75 -4.18
CA GLN A 50 -2.08 -2.80 -5.15
C GLN A 50 -0.87 -3.72 -5.38
N ALA A 51 0.34 -3.17 -5.46
CA ALA A 51 1.58 -3.94 -5.54
C ALA A 51 1.85 -4.79 -4.29
N VAL A 52 1.55 -4.26 -3.10
CA VAL A 52 1.60 -5.02 -1.84
C VAL A 52 0.60 -6.18 -1.84
N THR A 53 -0.62 -5.94 -2.33
CA THR A 53 -1.67 -6.96 -2.41
C THR A 53 -1.30 -8.05 -3.42
N ASP A 54 -0.77 -7.68 -4.59
CA ASP A 54 -0.27 -8.61 -5.61
C ASP A 54 0.89 -9.46 -5.06
N TYR A 55 1.82 -8.82 -4.34
CA TYR A 55 2.91 -9.53 -3.67
C TYR A 55 2.37 -10.53 -2.63
N GLN A 56 1.39 -10.16 -1.80
CA GLN A 56 0.77 -11.07 -0.85
C GLN A 56 0.09 -12.24 -1.55
N MET A 57 -0.67 -12.00 -2.63
CA MET A 57 -1.26 -13.07 -3.43
C MET A 57 -0.20 -13.98 -4.03
N LYS A 58 0.93 -13.45 -4.50
CA LYS A 58 2.01 -14.25 -5.05
C LYS A 58 2.80 -15.02 -3.99
N ALA A 59 3.04 -14.40 -2.83
CA ALA A 59 3.81 -14.97 -1.72
C ALA A 59 3.01 -16.03 -0.94
N PHE A 60 1.71 -15.80 -0.72
CA PHE A 60 0.82 -16.69 0.04
C PHE A 60 -0.10 -17.55 -0.85
N GLY A 61 -0.25 -17.23 -2.14
CA GLY A 61 -1.09 -17.98 -3.10
C GLY A 61 -0.54 -19.32 -3.55
N LYS A 62 0.61 -19.78 -3.02
CA LYS A 62 1.10 -21.16 -3.16
C LYS A 62 0.59 -22.12 -2.08
N GLY A 63 -0.45 -21.74 -1.33
CA GLY A 63 -1.25 -22.64 -0.49
C GLY A 63 -2.46 -23.27 -1.20
N GLY A 64 -2.63 -23.06 -2.51
CA GLY A 64 -3.74 -23.57 -3.30
C GLY A 64 -3.31 -24.50 -4.44
N ARG A 65 -2.64 -25.62 -4.15
CA ARG A 65 -2.63 -26.76 -5.07
C ARG A 65 -2.87 -28.04 -4.28
N THR A 66 -4.08 -28.58 -4.35
CA THR A 66 -4.44 -29.90 -4.91
C THR A 66 -5.79 -30.37 -4.34
N LEU A 67 -6.80 -30.54 -5.23
CA LEU A 67 -7.67 -31.73 -5.39
C LEU A 67 -9.13 -31.37 -5.73
N GLN A 68 -9.47 -31.30 -7.03
CA GLN A 68 -10.39 -32.20 -7.75
C GLN A 68 -10.63 -31.68 -9.16
#